data_AF-N6TWV4-F1
#
_entry.id   AF-N6TWV4-F1
#
_cell.length_a   1.000
_cell.length_b   1.000
_cell.length_c   1.000
_cell.angle_alpha   90.00
_cell.angle_beta   90.00
_cell.angle_gamma   90.00
#
_symmetry.space_group_name_H-M   'P 1'
#
loop_
_entity.id
_entity.type
_entity.pdbx_description
1 polymer ?
#
loop_
_entity_poly.entity_id
_entity_poly.type
_entity_poly.pdbx_seq_one_letter_code
_entity_poly.pdbx_strand_id
1 'polypeptide(L)' 'MGVVQEVHPGADGVIRTATIKTASSTLKRPVTKLCTLPRADYKPILPYGLRGNMVTRTTI' A
#
# COMPACT_ATOMS: atom_id res chain seq x y z
N MET A 1 -1.53 20.64 10.02
CA MET A 1 -2.05 19.57 9.13
C MET A 1 -1.01 19.29 8.05
N GLY A 2 -0.65 18.02 7.82
CA GLY A 2 0.32 17.63 6.80
C GLY A 2 -0.32 16.64 5.82
N VAL A 3 0.04 16.72 4.54
CA VAL A 3 -0.54 15.92 3.45
C VAL A 3 0.52 15.01 2.85
N VAL A 4 0.19 13.73 2.64
CA VAL A 4 1.07 12.77 1.97
C VAL A 4 1.14 13.12 0.48
N GLN A 5 2.35 13.39 -0.02
CA GLN A 5 2.60 13.69 -1.43
C GLN A 5 2.96 12.43 -2.21
N GLU A 6 3.75 11.54 -1.61
CA GLU A 6 4.30 10.36 -2.29
C GLU A 6 4.56 9.24 -1.29
N VAL A 7 4.39 8.00 -1.73
CA VAL A 7 4.63 6.79 -0.93
C VAL A 7 5.67 5.92 -1.62
N HIS A 8 6.59 5.38 -0.82
CA HIS A 8 7.72 4.55 -1.27
C HIS A 8 7.53 3.13 -0.76
N PRO A 9 6.89 2.24 -1.54
CA PRO A 9 6.75 0.83 -1.21
C PRO A 9 8.08 0.08 -1.37
N GLY A 10 8.28 -0.93 -0.52
CA GLY A 10 9.37 -1.89 -0.68
C GLY A 10 9.05 -2.94 -1.75
N ALA A 11 10.02 -3.82 -2.03
CA ALA A 11 9.89 -4.93 -2.98
C ALA A 11 8.69 -5.85 -2.67
N ASP A 12 8.29 -5.93 -1.41
CA ASP A 12 7.14 -6.70 -0.93
C ASP A 12 5.78 -6.00 -1.13
N GLY A 13 5.76 -4.82 -1.77
CA GLY A 13 4.55 -3.99 -1.93
C GLY A 13 4.11 -3.24 -0.67
N VAL A 14 4.87 -3.36 0.43
CA VAL A 14 4.57 -2.72 1.72
C VAL A 14 5.15 -1.29 1.75
N ILE A 15 4.31 -0.30 2.04
CA ILE A 15 4.71 1.10 2.18
C ILE A 15 5.56 1.29 3.44
N ARG A 16 6.85 1.58 3.27
CA ARG A 16 7.79 1.77 4.40
C ARG A 16 8.05 3.24 4.69
N THR A 17 8.03 4.10 3.67
CA THR A 17 8.34 5.53 3.81
C THR A 17 7.35 6.37 2.99
N ALA A 18 6.97 7.53 3.53
CA ALA A 18 6.14 8.50 2.82
C ALA A 18 6.79 9.89 2.86
N THR A 19 6.66 10.60 1.75
CA THR A 19 6.99 12.03 1.64
C THR A 19 5.75 12.83 2.02
N ILE A 20 5.85 13.66 3.06
CA ILE A 20 4.76 14.49 3.56
C ILE A 20 5.12 15.95 3.41
N LYS A 21 4.19 16.74 2.88
CA LYS A 21 4.24 18.19 2.90
C LYS A 21 3.50 18.69 4.12
N THR A 22 4.25 19.24 5.07
CA THR A 22 3.72 19.96 6.23
C THR A 22 3.75 21.46 5.93
N ALA A 23 3.01 22.27 6.70
CA ALA A 23 2.96 23.72 6.52
C ALA A 23 4.35 24.40 6.46
N SER A 24 5.35 23.84 7.14
CA SER A 24 6.71 24.39 7.17
C SER A 24 7.68 23.79 6.14
N SER A 25 7.50 22.53 5.73
CA SER A 25 8.44 21.87 4.80
C SER A 25 7.95 20.50 4.31
N THR A 26 8.59 20.00 3.27
CA THR A 26 8.43 18.62 2.79
C THR A 26 9.47 17.72 3.46
N LEU A 27 9.01 16.67 4.12
CA LEU A 27 9.84 15.74 4.88
C LEU A 27 9.55 14.30 4.51
N LYS A 28 10.61 13.48 4.37
CA LYS A 28 10.51 12.03 4.25
C LYS A 28 10.46 11.43 5.65
N ARG A 29 9.37 10.77 5.99
CA ARG A 29 9.22 10.07 7.27
C ARG A 29 8.82 8.61 7.07
N PRO A 30 9.42 7.68 7.83
CA PRO A 30 9.00 6.29 7.81
C PRO A 30 7.58 6.16 8.38
N VAL A 31 6.79 5.24 7.82
CA VAL A 31 5.36 5.08 8.15
C VAL A 31 5.14 4.80 9.63
N THR A 32 6.04 4.05 10.27
CA THR A 32 6.03 3.77 11.71
C THR A 32 6.06 5.03 12.59
N LYS A 33 6.59 6.15 12.09
CA LYS A 33 6.63 7.45 12.78
C LYS A 33 5.47 8.36 12.39
N LEU A 34 4.60 7.93 11.49
CA LEU A 34 3.44 8.68 11.01
C LEU A 34 2.15 8.09 11.58
N CYS A 35 2.02 6.77 11.55
CA CYS A 35 0.95 6.05 12.21
C CYS A 35 1.44 4.67 12.67
N THR A 36 0.77 4.13 13.67
CA THR A 36 0.95 2.73 14.08
C THR A 36 0.46 1.85 12.93
N LEU A 37 1.39 1.18 12.25
CA LEU A 37 1.03 0.27 11.16
C LEU A 37 0.43 -1.01 11.78
N PRO A 38 -0.77 -1.46 11.39
CA PRO A 38 -1.31 -2.73 11.84
C PRO A 38 -0.40 -3.85 11.33
N ARG A 39 0.20 -4.60 12.26
CA ARG A 39 1.14 -5.69 11.95
C ARG A 39 0.44 -6.99 11.51
N ALA A 40 -0.89 -7.03 11.51
CA ALA A 40 -1.62 -8.30 11.48
C ALA A 40 -2.25 -8.68 10.13
N ASP A 41 -2.61 -7.78 9.22
CA ASP A 41 -3.47 -8.16 8.09
C ASP A 41 -3.13 -7.44 6.78
N TYR A 42 -1.93 -7.64 6.26
CA TYR A 42 -1.64 -7.26 4.87
C TYR A 42 -2.17 -8.37 3.95
N LYS A 43 -3.37 -8.17 3.39
CA LYS A 43 -3.73 -8.87 2.15
C LYS A 43 -2.95 -8.20 1.01
N PRO A 44 -1.99 -8.88 0.36
CA PRO A 44 -1.47 -8.35 -0.90
C PRO A 44 -2.66 -8.20 -1.83
N ILE A 45 -2.93 -6.96 -2.23
CA ILE A 45 -3.84 -6.68 -3.33
C ILE A 45 -3.26 -7.41 -4.54
N LEU A 46 -3.92 -8.50 -4.94
CA LEU A 46 -3.58 -9.25 -6.16
C LEU A 46 -3.47 -8.25 -7.33
N PRO A 47 -2.53 -8.47 -8.27
CA PRO A 47 -2.24 -7.50 -9.31
C PRO A 47 -3.53 -7.17 -10.06
N TYR A 48 -3.79 -5.87 -10.16
CA TYR A 48 -4.92 -5.32 -10.89
C TYR A 48 -4.89 -5.86 -12.33
N GLY A 49 -5.77 -6.83 -12.60
CA GLY A 49 -6.01 -7.40 -13.93
C GLY A 49 -5.04 -8.50 -14.34
N LEU A 50 -5.43 -9.76 -14.17
CA LEU A 50 -5.18 -10.84 -15.15
C LEU A 50 -6.12 -12.04 -14.87
N ARG A 51 -6.92 -12.38 -15.90
CA ARG A 51 -7.72 -13.61 -16.12
C ARG A 51 -9.06 -13.66 -15.36
N GLY A 52 -10.22 -13.37 -15.96
CA GLY A 52 -10.61 -13.66 -17.34
C GLY A 52 -10.87 -15.16 -17.50
N ASN A 53 -12.15 -15.53 -17.36
CA ASN A 53 -12.85 -16.69 -17.92
C ASN A 53 -12.46 -18.12 -17.46
N MET A 54 -13.37 -18.79 -16.75
CA MET A 54 -14.08 -19.97 -17.28
C MET A 54 -15.19 -20.40 -16.29
N VAL A 55 -16.39 -19.90 -16.54
CA VAL A 55 -17.64 -20.60 -16.21
C VAL A 55 -17.57 -21.96 -16.94
N THR A 56 -18.14 -23.02 -16.33
CA THR A 56 -18.31 -24.41 -16.82
C THR A 56 -17.20 -25.43 -16.52
N ARG A 57 -17.33 -26.12 -15.37
CA ARG A 57 -17.17 -27.59 -15.21
C ARG A 57 -18.11 -28.00 -14.06
N THR A 58 -19.36 -28.38 -14.32
CA THR A 58 -19.76 -29.80 -14.43
C THR A 58 -18.79 -30.74 -13.73
N THR A 59 -19.18 -31.30 -12.58
CA THR A 59 -18.84 -32.66 -12.15
C THR A 59 -19.80 -33.06 -11.02
N ILE A 60 -20.77 -33.90 -11.44
CA ILE A 60 -21.66 -34.85 -10.76
C ILE A 60 -22.48 -34.43 -9.53
#